data_AF-A0A0B7FEH4-F1
#
_entry.id   AF-A0A0B7FEH4-F1
#
_cell.length_a   1.000
_cell.length_b   1.000
_cell.length_c   1.000
_cell.angle_alpha   90.00
_cell.angle_beta   90.00
_cell.angle_gamma   90.00
#
_symmetry.space_group_name_H-M   'P 1'
#
loop_
_entity.id
_entity.type
_entity.pdbx_description
1 polymer ?
#
loop_
_entity_poly.entity_id
_entity_poly.type
_entity_poly.pdbx_seq_one_letter_code
_entity_poly.pdbx_strand_id
1 'polypeptide(L)'
;MATVVPAHLSSAQLHRLNDYLEEKCLELTRGVRKRYEPDSPYGTLTSYLTASSSLVNMILLIPPSEGVRTSWLLRVTGDIFENIPAYQLDTILETVVGGDEGEKEQVPILSEKGIEVLDQVFQLFEKLDAGWCAVIRNERWDSKEGHGIFEPPADSSEPGTSNPGKEPVSNATFSTTDRIRLRSLIISGKHEFDDWLAEHGGGANFDVYQRSIRVMHHTIEQVGADAPLPALEGEQSDDSEEDDYS
;
A
#
# COMPACT_ATOMS: atom_id res chain seq x y z
N MET A 1 16.14 24.71 -12.85
CA MET A 1 14.81 25.36 -12.86
C MET A 1 13.88 24.50 -12.04
N ALA A 2 13.33 24.99 -10.93
CA ALA A 2 12.36 24.24 -10.15
C ALA A 2 11.07 24.11 -10.97
N THR A 3 10.74 22.90 -11.41
CA THR A 3 9.45 22.60 -12.02
C THR A 3 8.38 22.74 -10.94
N VAL A 4 7.70 23.88 -10.93
CA VAL A 4 6.53 24.11 -10.07
C VAL A 4 5.45 23.15 -10.53
N VAL A 5 5.19 22.07 -9.78
CA VAL A 5 4.04 21.21 -10.12
C VAL A 5 2.74 21.98 -9.84
N PRO A 6 1.71 21.86 -10.70
CA PRO A 6 0.50 22.67 -10.60
C PRO A 6 -0.24 22.44 -9.29
N ALA A 7 -0.84 23.49 -8.71
CA ALA A 7 -1.72 23.36 -7.54
C ALA A 7 -3.10 22.76 -7.89
N HIS A 8 -3.49 22.85 -9.17
CA HIS A 8 -4.76 22.36 -9.71
C HIS A 8 -4.58 21.88 -11.14
N LEU A 9 -5.42 20.94 -11.56
CA LEU A 9 -5.48 20.46 -12.94
C LEU A 9 -6.72 21.04 -13.63
N SER A 10 -6.56 21.50 -14.88
CA SER A 10 -7.73 21.80 -15.72
C SER A 10 -8.51 20.52 -16.02
N SER A 11 -9.82 20.64 -16.30
CA SER A 11 -10.67 19.49 -16.68
C SER A 11 -10.09 18.66 -17.84
N ALA A 12 -9.50 19.32 -18.85
CA ALA A 12 -8.85 18.62 -19.97
C ALA A 12 -7.53 17.94 -19.58
N GLN A 13 -6.80 18.43 -18.57
CA GLN A 13 -5.64 17.73 -18.02
C GLN A 13 -6.08 16.53 -17.18
N LEU A 14 -7.12 16.71 -16.35
CA LEU A 14 -7.68 15.64 -15.52
C LEU A 14 -8.22 14.48 -16.38
N HIS A 15 -8.93 14.77 -17.47
CA HIS A 15 -9.41 13.75 -18.39
C HIS A 15 -8.25 12.97 -19.02
N ARG A 16 -7.25 13.66 -19.60
CA ARG A 16 -6.07 13.01 -20.18
C ARG A 16 -5.28 12.18 -19.17
N LEU A 17 -5.19 12.66 -17.93
CA LEU A 17 -4.56 11.94 -16.84
C LEU A 17 -5.33 10.64 -16.53
N ASN A 18 -6.66 10.71 -16.42
CA ASN A 18 -7.48 9.53 -16.17
C ASN A 18 -7.35 8.51 -17.30
N ASP A 19 -7.40 8.95 -18.57
CA ASP A 19 -7.23 8.06 -19.72
C ASP A 19 -5.86 7.36 -19.69
N TYR A 20 -4.80 8.12 -19.38
CA TYR A 20 -3.45 7.58 -19.23
C TYR A 20 -3.34 6.56 -18.09
N LEU A 21 -3.88 6.89 -16.90
CA LEU A 21 -3.84 5.99 -15.74
C LEU A 21 -4.64 4.72 -16.00
N GLU A 22 -5.80 4.83 -16.65
CA GLU A 22 -6.62 3.68 -17.02
C GLU A 22 -5.90 2.77 -18.02
N GLU A 23 -5.31 3.36 -19.08
CA GLU A 23 -4.50 2.62 -20.05
C GLU A 23 -3.35 1.88 -19.37
N LYS A 24 -2.63 2.54 -18.45
CA LYS A 24 -1.49 1.94 -17.73
C LYS A 24 -1.90 0.85 -16.76
N CYS A 25 -2.99 1.03 -16.02
CA CYS A 25 -3.56 -0.03 -15.18
C CYS A 25 -3.96 -1.24 -16.03
N LEU A 26 -4.64 -1.02 -17.17
CA LEU A 26 -5.05 -2.11 -18.07
C LEU A 26 -3.85 -2.83 -18.68
N GLU A 27 -2.81 -2.10 -19.08
CA GLU A 27 -1.54 -2.66 -19.57
C GLU A 27 -0.91 -3.58 -18.51
N LEU A 28 -0.78 -3.09 -17.27
CA LEU A 28 -0.25 -3.85 -16.13
C LEU A 28 -1.05 -5.12 -15.88
N THR A 29 -2.37 -5.02 -15.68
CA THR A 29 -3.22 -6.19 -15.41
C THR A 29 -3.13 -7.23 -16.53
N ARG A 30 -3.14 -6.78 -17.81
CA ARG A 30 -3.01 -7.69 -18.96
C ARG A 30 -1.64 -8.37 -18.97
N GLY A 31 -0.56 -7.62 -18.76
CA GLY A 31 0.78 -8.20 -18.80
C GLY A 31 1.05 -9.15 -17.62
N VAL A 32 0.53 -8.89 -16.41
CA VAL A 32 0.62 -9.84 -15.28
C VAL A 32 -0.14 -11.14 -15.58
N ARG A 33 -1.35 -11.05 -16.15
CA ARG A 33 -2.11 -12.24 -16.57
C ARG A 33 -1.37 -13.06 -17.63
N LYS A 34 -0.59 -12.38 -18.46
CA LYS A 34 0.22 -12.96 -19.54
C LYS A 34 1.68 -13.17 -19.16
N ARG A 35 2.06 -13.10 -17.89
CA ARG A 35 3.48 -13.11 -17.45
C ARG A 35 4.29 -14.34 -17.89
N TYR A 36 3.62 -15.46 -18.18
CA TYR A 36 4.26 -16.68 -18.70
C TYR A 36 4.39 -16.70 -20.24
N GLU A 37 3.81 -15.72 -20.94
CA GLU A 37 4.03 -15.54 -22.38
C GLU A 37 5.44 -14.93 -22.59
N PRO A 38 6.23 -15.44 -23.56
CA PRO A 38 7.62 -15.01 -23.76
C PRO A 38 7.75 -13.53 -24.15
N ASP A 39 6.72 -12.95 -24.76
CA ASP A 39 6.69 -11.54 -25.19
C ASP A 39 6.06 -10.61 -24.12
N SER A 40 5.72 -11.11 -22.93
CA SER A 40 5.09 -10.28 -21.91
C SER A 40 6.08 -9.26 -21.33
N PRO A 41 5.74 -7.96 -21.33
CA PRO A 41 6.60 -6.92 -20.77
C PRO A 41 6.77 -7.03 -19.25
N TYR A 42 5.89 -7.78 -18.57
CA TYR A 42 5.90 -7.98 -17.12
C TYR A 42 6.13 -9.45 -16.77
N GLY A 43 6.96 -10.16 -17.53
CA GLY A 43 7.30 -11.56 -17.24
C GLY A 43 8.09 -11.78 -15.93
N THR A 44 8.61 -10.70 -15.33
CA THR A 44 9.35 -10.75 -14.06
C THR A 44 8.75 -9.80 -13.01
N LEU A 45 8.92 -10.15 -11.73
CA LEU A 45 8.48 -9.30 -10.63
C LEU A 45 9.17 -7.92 -10.68
N THR A 46 10.47 -7.85 -10.98
CA THR A 46 11.22 -6.58 -11.13
C THR A 46 10.63 -5.67 -12.21
N SER A 47 10.26 -6.20 -13.38
CA SER A 47 9.61 -5.40 -14.43
C SER A 47 8.25 -4.86 -14.00
N TYR A 48 7.47 -5.66 -13.27
CA TYR A 48 6.20 -5.23 -12.70
C TYR A 48 6.39 -4.15 -11.62
N LEU A 49 7.30 -4.36 -10.67
CA LEU A 49 7.59 -3.40 -9.59
C LEU A 49 8.05 -2.05 -10.13
N THR A 50 8.88 -2.05 -11.18
CA THR A 50 9.35 -0.83 -11.83
C THR A 50 8.19 -0.03 -12.42
N ALA A 51 7.30 -0.71 -13.16
CA ALA A 51 6.15 -0.08 -13.78
C ALA A 51 5.11 0.39 -12.74
N SER A 52 4.83 -0.42 -11.72
CA SER A 52 3.95 -0.07 -10.59
C SER A 52 4.50 1.10 -9.78
N SER A 53 5.81 1.15 -9.49
CA SER A 53 6.45 2.27 -8.78
C SER A 53 6.36 3.58 -9.57
N SER A 54 6.49 3.51 -10.90
CA SER A 54 6.28 4.67 -11.79
C SER A 54 4.84 5.17 -11.75
N LEU A 55 3.87 4.25 -11.81
CA LEU A 55 2.45 4.56 -11.74
C LEU A 55 2.06 5.18 -10.40
N VAL A 56 2.51 4.60 -9.28
CA VAL A 56 2.33 5.15 -7.93
C VAL A 56 2.93 6.56 -7.85
N ASN A 57 4.13 6.77 -8.39
CA ASN A 57 4.73 8.10 -8.41
C ASN A 57 3.86 9.13 -9.15
N MET A 58 3.33 8.74 -10.32
CA MET A 58 2.47 9.61 -11.11
C MET A 58 1.18 9.97 -10.35
N ILE A 59 0.57 9.00 -9.65
CA ILE A 59 -0.64 9.21 -8.85
C ILE A 59 -0.35 10.13 -7.65
N LEU A 60 0.77 9.95 -6.97
CA LEU A 60 1.14 10.78 -5.82
C LEU A 60 1.43 12.23 -6.20
N LEU A 61 1.87 12.48 -7.45
CA LEU A 61 2.06 13.84 -7.99
C LEU A 61 0.75 14.56 -8.34
N ILE A 62 -0.40 13.88 -8.31
CA ILE A 62 -1.70 14.52 -8.48
C ILE A 62 -1.90 15.51 -7.32
N PRO A 63 -2.37 16.75 -7.58
CA PRO A 63 -2.56 17.72 -6.51
C PRO A 63 -3.57 17.24 -5.46
N PRO A 64 -3.36 17.55 -4.16
CA PRO A 64 -4.27 17.13 -3.08
C PRO A 64 -5.71 17.62 -3.24
N SER A 65 -5.88 18.76 -3.93
CA SER A 65 -7.18 19.36 -4.26
C SER A 65 -8.04 18.48 -5.17
N GLU A 66 -7.45 17.52 -5.87
CA GLU A 66 -8.15 16.62 -6.79
C GLU A 66 -8.53 15.32 -6.08
N GLY A 67 -9.83 15.08 -5.89
CA GLY A 67 -10.33 13.86 -5.23
C GLY A 67 -9.96 12.54 -5.93
N VAL A 68 -9.54 12.60 -7.20
CA VAL A 68 -9.15 11.41 -7.99
C VAL A 68 -7.90 10.73 -7.47
N ARG A 69 -7.02 11.45 -6.76
CA ARG A 69 -5.77 10.92 -6.21
C ARG A 69 -6.04 9.72 -5.31
N THR A 70 -7.00 9.87 -4.39
CA THR A 70 -7.41 8.83 -3.45
C THR A 70 -7.95 7.60 -4.18
N SER A 71 -8.85 7.80 -5.15
CA SER A 71 -9.48 6.69 -5.88
C SER A 71 -8.46 5.87 -6.68
N TRP A 72 -7.52 6.53 -7.37
CA TRP A 72 -6.47 5.84 -8.12
C TRP A 72 -5.48 5.13 -7.21
N LEU A 73 -5.08 5.75 -6.10
CA LEU A 73 -4.15 5.12 -5.17
C LEU A 73 -4.78 3.91 -4.49
N LEU A 74 -6.08 3.96 -4.12
CA LEU A 74 -6.84 2.81 -3.60
C LEU A 74 -6.79 1.64 -4.58
N ARG A 75 -7.09 1.91 -5.86
CA ARG A 75 -7.07 0.89 -6.92
C ARG A 75 -5.69 0.26 -7.08
N VAL A 76 -4.66 1.08 -7.29
CA VAL A 76 -3.30 0.57 -7.54
C VAL A 76 -2.72 -0.13 -6.32
N THR A 77 -3.05 0.29 -5.10
CA THR A 77 -2.66 -0.44 -3.89
C THR A 77 -3.23 -1.85 -3.89
N GLY A 78 -4.48 -2.01 -4.30
CA GLY A 78 -5.13 -3.32 -4.39
C GLY A 78 -4.51 -4.18 -5.46
N ASP A 79 -4.30 -3.62 -6.66
CA ASP A 79 -3.62 -4.30 -7.76
C ASP A 79 -2.20 -4.74 -7.35
N ILE A 80 -1.48 -3.94 -6.56
CA ILE A 80 -0.13 -4.28 -6.09
C ILE A 80 -0.16 -5.47 -5.11
N PHE A 81 -1.04 -5.45 -4.11
CA PHE A 81 -1.19 -6.56 -3.18
C PHE A 81 -1.64 -7.85 -3.88
N GLU A 82 -2.58 -7.77 -4.83
CA GLU A 82 -3.09 -8.94 -5.56
C GLU A 82 -2.03 -9.53 -6.50
N ASN A 83 -1.26 -8.69 -7.20
CA ASN A 83 -0.39 -9.16 -8.28
C ASN A 83 1.04 -9.53 -7.84
N ILE A 84 1.56 -9.01 -6.71
CA ILE A 84 2.90 -9.41 -6.24
C ILE A 84 2.97 -10.93 -5.95
N PRO A 85 2.02 -11.52 -5.19
CA PRO A 85 2.02 -12.96 -4.92
C PRO A 85 1.93 -13.85 -6.16
N ALA A 86 1.50 -13.28 -7.30
CA ALA A 86 1.39 -14.02 -8.55
C ALA A 86 2.75 -14.39 -9.18
N TYR A 87 3.86 -13.83 -8.67
CA TYR A 87 5.23 -14.09 -9.12
C TYR A 87 5.96 -15.04 -8.16
N GLN A 88 6.84 -15.85 -8.74
CA GLN A 88 7.75 -16.72 -7.99
C GLN A 88 9.00 -15.95 -7.61
N LEU A 89 9.47 -16.10 -6.37
CA LEU A 89 10.79 -15.66 -5.94
C LEU A 89 11.85 -16.73 -6.22
N ASP A 90 13.07 -16.28 -6.43
CA ASP A 90 14.22 -17.18 -6.63
C ASP A 90 14.63 -17.79 -5.29
N THR A 91 14.47 -19.10 -5.14
CA THR A 91 14.72 -19.85 -3.91
C THR A 91 15.71 -21.00 -4.14
N ILE A 92 16.40 -21.39 -3.08
CA ILE A 92 17.30 -22.55 -3.03
C ILE A 92 16.70 -23.53 -2.01
N LEU A 93 16.71 -24.83 -2.33
CA LEU A 93 16.22 -25.86 -1.42
C LEU A 93 17.34 -26.25 -0.45
N GLU A 94 17.14 -26.00 0.84
CA GLU A 94 18.01 -26.50 1.90
C GLU A 94 17.41 -27.76 2.52
N THR A 95 18.24 -28.79 2.71
CA THR A 95 17.81 -30.02 3.37
C THR A 95 18.06 -29.89 4.86
N VAL A 96 16.98 -29.73 5.63
CA VAL A 96 17.05 -29.74 7.09
C VAL A 96 16.85 -31.18 7.55
N VAL A 97 17.77 -31.69 8.36
CA VAL A 97 17.62 -33.01 8.99
C VAL A 97 16.80 -32.82 10.27
N GLY A 98 15.51 -33.16 10.20
CA GLY A 98 14.62 -33.16 11.36
C GLY A 98 15.01 -34.28 12.35
N GLY A 99 14.82 -34.02 13.64
CA GLY A 99 15.23 -34.93 14.73
C GLY A 99 14.57 -36.31 14.72
N ASP A 100 15.19 -37.22 15.48
CA ASP A 100 14.91 -38.64 15.83
C ASP A 100 14.49 -39.65 14.75
N GLU A 101 13.80 -39.28 13.67
CA GLU A 101 13.38 -40.23 12.62
C GLU A 101 14.09 -40.06 11.28
N GLY A 102 15.01 -39.08 11.16
CA GLY A 102 15.88 -38.94 9.99
C GLY A 102 15.16 -38.53 8.70
N GLU A 103 13.93 -38.02 8.81
CA GLU A 103 13.21 -37.44 7.68
C GLU A 103 13.92 -36.17 7.22
N LYS A 104 14.25 -36.14 5.92
CA LYS A 104 14.87 -34.99 5.26
C LYS A 104 13.76 -34.10 4.73
N GLU A 105 13.51 -32.99 5.42
CA GLU A 105 12.59 -31.97 4.93
C GLU A 105 13.37 -30.98 4.06
N GLN A 106 12.86 -30.72 2.86
CA GLN A 106 13.42 -29.68 1.99
C GLN A 106 12.63 -28.40 2.22
N VAL A 107 13.29 -27.39 2.77
CA VAL A 107 12.69 -26.09 3.04
C VAL A 107 13.19 -25.10 2.00
N PRO A 108 12.31 -24.34 1.31
CA PRO A 108 12.73 -23.28 0.42
C PRO A 108 13.37 -22.15 1.24
N ILE A 109 14.49 -21.63 0.76
CA ILE A 109 15.18 -20.47 1.33
C ILE A 109 15.41 -19.47 0.22
N LEU A 110 15.24 -18.18 0.51
CA LEU A 110 15.50 -17.12 -0.46
C LEU A 110 16.97 -17.13 -0.91
N SER A 111 17.17 -17.17 -2.22
CA SER A 111 18.49 -16.92 -2.82
C SER A 111 18.88 -15.44 -2.65
N GLU A 112 20.16 -15.10 -2.91
CA GLU A 112 20.63 -13.71 -2.93
C GLU A 112 19.80 -12.84 -3.90
N LYS A 113 19.53 -13.37 -5.10
CA LYS A 113 18.68 -12.69 -6.09
C LYS A 113 17.22 -12.57 -5.63
N GLY A 114 16.70 -13.59 -4.95
CA GLY A 114 15.37 -13.54 -4.33
C GLY A 114 15.27 -12.42 -3.29
N ILE A 115 16.31 -12.24 -2.46
CA ILE A 115 16.41 -11.17 -1.47
C ILE A 115 16.47 -9.80 -2.16
N GLU A 116 17.24 -9.64 -3.23
CA GLU A 116 17.32 -8.37 -3.99
C GLU A 116 15.97 -7.96 -4.60
N VAL A 117 15.22 -8.91 -5.16
CA VAL A 117 13.88 -8.64 -5.70
C VAL A 117 12.92 -8.31 -4.58
N LEU A 118 13.00 -9.02 -3.45
CA LEU A 118 12.17 -8.77 -2.29
C LEU A 118 12.45 -7.40 -1.65
N ASP A 119 13.70 -6.92 -1.67
CA ASP A 119 14.03 -5.56 -1.26
C ASP A 119 13.29 -4.51 -2.10
N GLN A 120 13.18 -4.72 -3.42
CA GLN A 120 12.40 -3.83 -4.29
C GLN A 120 10.89 -3.86 -3.97
N VAL A 121 10.36 -5.03 -3.55
CA VAL A 121 8.98 -5.14 -3.07
C VAL A 121 8.78 -4.28 -1.83
N PHE A 122 9.68 -4.40 -0.84
CA PHE A 122 9.60 -3.59 0.38
C PHE A 122 9.75 -2.10 0.10
N GLN A 123 10.66 -1.69 -0.79
CA GLN A 123 10.79 -0.29 -1.21
C GLN A 123 9.49 0.25 -1.83
N LEU A 124 8.78 -0.57 -2.63
CA LEU A 124 7.49 -0.18 -3.18
C LEU A 124 6.43 -0.02 -2.08
N PHE A 125 6.38 -0.93 -1.11
CA PHE A 125 5.45 -0.82 0.02
C PHE A 125 5.77 0.35 0.94
N GLU A 126 7.04 0.64 1.22
CA GLU A 126 7.48 1.81 1.99
C GLU A 126 7.06 3.11 1.28
N LYS A 127 7.18 3.16 -0.05
CA LYS A 127 6.70 4.28 -0.87
C LYS A 127 5.18 4.42 -0.84
N LEU A 128 4.45 3.31 -0.90
CA LEU A 128 2.99 3.32 -0.73
C LEU A 128 2.60 3.82 0.66
N ASP A 129 3.27 3.36 1.70
CA ASP A 129 2.99 3.75 3.10
C ASP A 129 3.19 5.26 3.30
N ALA A 130 4.33 5.79 2.85
CA ALA A 130 4.60 7.23 2.88
C ALA A 130 3.62 8.02 2.00
N GLY A 131 3.29 7.49 0.81
CA GLY A 131 2.33 8.10 -0.10
C GLY A 131 0.93 8.19 0.48
N TRP A 132 0.46 7.13 1.14
CA TRP A 132 -0.82 7.11 1.84
C TRP A 132 -0.85 8.07 3.03
N CYS A 133 0.24 8.14 3.81
CA CYS A 133 0.37 9.13 4.88
C CYS A 133 0.21 10.56 4.33
N ALA A 134 0.83 10.87 3.18
CA ALA A 134 0.67 12.17 2.53
C ALA A 134 -0.77 12.40 2.04
N VAL A 135 -1.42 11.38 1.48
CA VAL A 135 -2.82 11.47 1.03
C VAL A 135 -3.78 11.74 2.20
N ILE A 136 -3.64 10.99 3.29
CA ILE A 136 -4.49 11.11 4.49
C ILE A 136 -4.36 12.51 5.10
N ARG A 137 -3.14 13.06 5.15
CA ARG A 137 -2.85 14.40 5.68
C ARG A 137 -3.14 15.54 4.71
N ASN A 138 -3.63 15.23 3.50
CA ASN A 138 -3.85 16.20 2.43
C ASN A 138 -2.57 16.94 2.02
N GLU A 139 -1.42 16.30 2.16
CA GLU A 139 -0.10 16.83 1.81
C GLU A 139 0.22 16.60 0.34
N ARG A 140 1.10 17.44 -0.20
CA ARG A 140 1.64 17.27 -1.55
C ARG A 140 2.81 16.30 -1.50
N TRP A 141 2.99 15.50 -2.54
CA TRP A 141 4.11 14.56 -2.61
C TRP A 141 5.40 15.22 -3.09
N ASP A 142 6.50 15.05 -2.35
CA ASP A 142 7.85 15.32 -2.84
C ASP A 142 8.47 14.02 -3.39
N SER A 143 8.59 13.94 -4.71
CA SER A 143 9.18 12.77 -5.38
C SER A 143 10.68 12.59 -5.14
N LYS A 144 11.39 13.62 -4.65
CA LYS A 144 12.83 13.53 -4.37
C LYS A 144 13.08 12.97 -2.98
N GLU A 145 12.37 13.51 -1.99
CA GLU A 145 12.51 13.12 -0.60
C GLU A 145 11.64 11.89 -0.26
N GLY A 146 10.63 11.58 -1.07
CA GLY A 146 9.78 10.40 -0.89
C GLY A 146 8.79 10.55 0.28
N HIS A 147 8.36 11.77 0.58
CA HIS A 147 7.38 12.02 1.64
C HIS A 147 6.43 13.19 1.31
N GLY A 148 5.37 13.31 2.11
CA GLY A 148 4.44 14.43 2.04
C GLY A 148 5.06 15.73 2.56
N ILE A 149 4.78 16.84 1.89
CA ILE A 149 5.15 18.19 2.30
C ILE A 149 3.88 19.03 2.46
N PHE A 150 3.79 19.74 3.58
CA PHE A 150 2.72 20.71 3.82
C PHE A 150 3.00 21.97 3.01
N GLU A 151 2.09 22.33 2.11
CA GLU A 151 2.18 23.57 1.34
C GLU A 151 1.43 24.67 2.11
N PRO A 152 2.12 25.71 2.62
CA PRO A 152 1.44 26.81 3.28
C PRO A 152 0.53 27.54 2.27
N PRO A 153 -0.65 28.03 2.69
CA PRO A 153 -1.55 28.76 1.80
C PRO A 153 -0.82 29.99 1.21
N ALA A 154 -0.93 30.17 -0.11
CA ALA A 154 -0.20 31.18 -0.87
C ALA A 154 -0.34 32.63 -0.32
N ASP A 155 -1.44 32.90 0.38
CA ASP A 155 -1.76 34.23 0.94
C ASP A 155 -1.13 34.52 2.32
N SER A 156 -0.33 33.60 2.88
CA SER A 156 0.28 33.76 4.22
C SER A 156 1.58 34.60 4.22
N SER A 157 1.88 35.28 3.11
CA SER A 157 3.05 36.16 2.98
C SER A 157 2.75 37.65 3.25
N GLU A 158 1.74 37.96 4.07
CA GLU A 158 1.62 39.28 4.70
C GLU A 158 2.25 39.27 6.12
N PRO A 159 3.38 39.98 6.33
CA PRO A 159 3.98 40.12 7.66
C PRO A 159 3.19 41.17 8.45
N GLY A 160 2.26 40.76 9.33
CA GLY A 160 1.64 41.76 10.23
C GLY A 160 0.53 41.34 11.18
N THR A 161 -0.23 40.27 10.93
CA THR A 161 -1.40 39.95 11.77
C THR A 161 -1.39 38.51 12.25
N SER A 162 -0.66 38.27 13.32
CA SER A 162 -0.79 37.07 14.15
C SER A 162 -2.18 37.08 14.81
N ASN A 163 -3.12 36.33 14.24
CA ASN A 163 -4.31 35.87 14.95
C ASN A 163 -4.02 34.46 15.50
N PRO A 164 -3.64 34.33 16.79
CA PRO A 164 -3.48 33.02 17.43
C PRO A 164 -4.87 32.48 17.77
N GLY A 165 -5.43 31.61 16.93
CA GLY A 165 -6.68 30.94 17.29
C GLY A 165 -7.53 30.40 16.15
N LYS A 166 -7.15 30.59 14.89
CA LYS A 166 -7.81 29.87 13.79
C LYS A 166 -7.07 28.54 13.60
N GLU A 167 -7.51 27.52 14.33
CA GLU A 167 -7.11 26.14 14.05
C GLU A 167 -7.27 25.89 12.53
N PRO A 168 -6.28 25.25 11.89
CA PRO A 168 -6.38 24.92 10.48
C PRO A 168 -7.68 24.14 10.29
N VAL A 169 -8.55 24.67 9.43
CA VAL A 169 -9.85 24.09 9.11
C VAL A 169 -9.61 22.61 8.82
N SER A 170 -10.08 21.74 9.71
CA SER A 170 -9.85 20.30 9.67
C SER A 170 -10.20 19.80 8.27
N ASN A 171 -9.17 19.40 7.52
CA ASN A 171 -9.27 18.95 6.14
C ASN A 171 -10.06 17.64 6.12
N ALA A 172 -11.38 17.75 5.93
CA ALA A 172 -12.29 16.64 5.72
C ALA A 172 -12.11 15.99 4.32
N THR A 173 -10.87 15.79 3.88
CA THR A 173 -10.55 15.34 2.51
C THR A 173 -10.48 13.83 2.36
N PHE A 174 -10.22 13.07 3.43
CA PHE A 174 -10.24 11.61 3.39
C PHE A 174 -11.51 11.07 4.04
N SER A 175 -12.37 10.39 3.28
CA SER A 175 -13.68 9.98 3.78
C SER A 175 -13.58 8.78 4.75
N THR A 176 -14.53 8.63 5.68
CA THR A 176 -14.62 7.45 6.54
C THR A 176 -14.76 6.16 5.73
N THR A 177 -15.49 6.20 4.61
CA THR A 177 -15.59 5.06 3.70
C THR A 177 -14.24 4.70 3.10
N ASP A 178 -13.46 5.67 2.63
CA ASP A 178 -12.13 5.41 2.07
C ASP A 178 -11.15 4.89 3.14
N ARG A 179 -11.24 5.39 4.38
CA ARG A 179 -10.51 4.83 5.54
C ARG A 179 -10.79 3.35 5.74
N ILE A 180 -12.08 2.98 5.82
CA ILE A 180 -12.49 1.58 6.01
C ILE A 180 -11.99 0.72 4.85
N ARG A 181 -12.15 1.20 3.61
CA ARG A 181 -11.70 0.48 2.40
C ARG A 181 -10.18 0.28 2.40
N LEU A 182 -9.40 1.33 2.67
CA LEU A 182 -7.94 1.25 2.73
C LEU A 182 -7.47 0.28 3.81
N ARG A 183 -8.06 0.36 5.01
CA ARG A 183 -7.72 -0.56 6.11
C ARG A 183 -8.01 -2.01 5.73
N SER A 184 -9.19 -2.29 5.19
CA SER A 184 -9.57 -3.63 4.75
C SER A 184 -8.61 -4.16 3.68
N LEU A 185 -8.23 -3.31 2.74
CA LEU A 185 -7.31 -3.64 1.66
C LEU A 185 -5.92 -4.00 2.18
N ILE A 186 -5.37 -3.19 3.10
CA ILE A 186 -4.04 -3.42 3.67
C ILE A 186 -4.04 -4.70 4.52
N ILE A 187 -5.06 -4.93 5.36
CA ILE A 187 -5.11 -6.11 6.22
C ILE A 187 -5.19 -7.39 5.37
N SER A 188 -6.08 -7.43 4.38
CA SER A 188 -6.22 -8.60 3.49
C SER A 188 -4.94 -8.81 2.67
N GLY A 189 -4.43 -7.75 2.05
CA GLY A 189 -3.23 -7.82 1.23
C GLY A 189 -1.97 -8.20 2.02
N LYS A 190 -1.86 -7.76 3.28
CA LYS A 190 -0.74 -8.17 4.15
C LYS A 190 -0.81 -9.65 4.50
N HIS A 191 -2.01 -10.20 4.73
CA HIS A 191 -2.17 -11.64 4.96
C HIS A 191 -1.70 -12.45 3.75
N GLU A 192 -2.19 -12.10 2.55
CA GLU A 192 -1.77 -12.77 1.30
C GLU A 192 -0.26 -12.63 1.04
N PHE A 193 0.31 -11.47 1.38
CA PHE A 193 1.75 -11.23 1.28
C PHE A 193 2.56 -12.05 2.27
N ASP A 194 2.11 -12.16 3.53
CA ASP A 194 2.78 -12.96 4.56
C ASP A 194 2.73 -14.46 4.22
N ASP A 195 1.61 -14.96 3.68
CA ASP A 195 1.48 -16.33 3.17
C ASP A 195 2.47 -16.57 2.01
N TRP A 196 2.50 -15.65 1.04
CA TRP A 196 3.43 -15.72 -0.09
C TRP A 196 4.90 -15.69 0.36
N LEU A 197 5.25 -14.90 1.37
CA LEU A 197 6.58 -14.90 1.95
C LEU A 197 6.92 -16.24 2.62
N ALA A 198 5.97 -16.83 3.35
CA ALA A 198 6.17 -18.13 3.98
C ALA A 198 6.46 -19.23 2.96
N GLU A 199 5.72 -19.25 1.84
CA GLU A 199 5.92 -20.21 0.74
C GLU A 199 7.30 -20.11 0.08
N HIS A 200 7.90 -18.92 0.08
CA HIS A 200 9.20 -18.66 -0.55
C HIS A 200 10.38 -18.62 0.43
N GLY A 201 10.19 -19.08 1.67
CA GLY A 201 11.27 -19.12 2.67
C GLY A 201 11.57 -17.78 3.35
N GLY A 202 10.71 -16.77 3.18
CA GLY A 202 10.83 -15.48 3.86
C GLY A 202 10.71 -15.60 5.37
N GLY A 203 9.95 -16.58 5.87
CA GLY A 203 9.82 -16.85 7.32
C GLY A 203 11.10 -17.36 7.98
N ALA A 204 12.02 -17.97 7.22
CA ALA A 204 13.31 -18.41 7.74
C ALA A 204 14.33 -17.26 7.89
N ASN A 205 14.08 -16.12 7.23
CA ASN A 205 14.94 -14.95 7.29
C ASN A 205 14.35 -13.90 8.25
N PHE A 206 15.02 -13.73 9.40
CA PHE A 206 14.55 -12.82 10.45
C PHE A 206 14.40 -11.37 9.97
N ASP A 207 15.31 -10.86 9.16
CA ASP A 207 15.26 -9.49 8.67
C ASP A 207 14.08 -9.27 7.70
N VAL A 208 13.80 -10.27 6.86
CA VAL A 208 12.63 -10.28 5.97
C VAL A 208 11.34 -10.26 6.78
N TYR A 209 11.24 -11.13 7.78
CA TYR A 209 10.07 -11.18 8.67
C TYR A 209 9.85 -9.85 9.42
N GLN A 210 10.93 -9.26 9.97
CA GLN A 210 10.84 -7.97 10.65
C GLN A 210 10.39 -6.84 9.70
N ARG A 211 10.81 -6.88 8.43
CA ARG A 211 10.32 -5.91 7.43
C ARG A 211 8.87 -6.16 7.03
N SER A 212 8.43 -7.41 6.91
CA SER A 212 7.03 -7.72 6.56
C SER A 212 6.05 -7.21 7.61
N ILE A 213 6.41 -7.26 8.91
CA ILE A 213 5.61 -6.68 10.00
C ILE A 213 5.39 -5.16 9.80
N ARG A 214 6.39 -4.45 9.27
CA ARG A 214 6.35 -2.99 9.10
C ARG A 214 5.65 -2.53 7.82
N VAL A 215 5.28 -3.44 6.92
CA VAL A 215 4.57 -3.09 5.67
C VAL A 215 3.30 -2.32 6.01
N MET A 216 3.18 -1.10 5.46
CA MET A 216 2.02 -0.21 5.60
C MET A 216 1.68 0.19 7.06
N HIS A 217 2.62 0.05 7.99
CA HIS A 217 2.37 0.27 9.41
C HIS A 217 1.88 1.69 9.72
N HIS A 218 2.56 2.71 9.19
CA HIS A 218 2.21 4.10 9.47
C HIS A 218 0.83 4.44 8.92
N THR A 219 0.48 3.91 7.75
CA THR A 219 -0.85 4.08 7.15
C THR A 219 -1.93 3.48 8.04
N ILE A 220 -1.71 2.27 8.58
CA ILE A 220 -2.67 1.64 9.50
C ILE A 220 -2.85 2.50 10.76
N GLU A 221 -1.76 3.00 11.34
CA GLU A 221 -1.83 3.89 12.51
C GLU A 221 -2.63 5.17 12.21
N GLN A 222 -2.38 5.81 11.07
CA GLN A 222 -3.08 7.03 10.66
C GLN A 222 -4.58 6.78 10.38
N VAL A 223 -4.92 5.62 9.81
CA VAL A 223 -6.32 5.26 9.56
C VAL A 223 -7.03 4.82 10.85
N GLY A 224 -6.30 4.22 11.79
CA GLY A 224 -6.82 3.69 13.04
C GLY A 224 -6.97 4.72 14.16
N ALA A 225 -6.21 5.81 14.14
CA ALA A 225 -6.23 6.84 15.19
C ALA A 225 -7.62 7.51 15.39
N ASP A 226 -8.44 7.57 14.33
CA ASP A 226 -9.74 8.24 14.33
C ASP A 226 -10.94 7.30 14.11
N ALA A 227 -10.72 5.99 13.98
CA ALA A 227 -11.83 5.05 13.76
C ALA A 227 -12.59 4.84 15.08
N PRO A 228 -13.91 5.08 15.14
CA PRO A 228 -14.71 4.64 16.28
C PRO A 228 -14.45 3.14 16.47
N LEU A 229 -14.06 2.73 17.67
CA LEU A 229 -14.02 1.32 18.01
C LEU A 229 -15.38 0.74 17.59
N PRO A 230 -15.41 -0.35 16.78
CA PRO A 230 -16.68 -1.01 16.52
C PRO A 230 -17.32 -1.25 17.88
N ALA A 231 -18.53 -0.71 18.07
CA ALA A 231 -19.30 -0.99 19.26
C ALA A 231 -19.30 -2.52 19.39
N LEU A 232 -18.91 -3.03 20.55
CA LEU A 232 -19.01 -4.46 20.84
C LEU A 232 -20.49 -4.81 20.65
N GLU A 233 -20.84 -5.33 19.47
CA GLU A 233 -22.17 -5.78 19.16
C GLU A 233 -22.42 -7.00 20.04
N GLY A 234 -23.15 -6.77 21.12
CA GLY A 234 -23.76 -7.81 21.94
C GLY A 234 -22.77 -8.71 22.67
N GLU A 235 -22.41 -8.33 23.89
CA GLU A 235 -22.57 -9.29 24.98
C GLU A 235 -24.06 -9.66 25.00
N GLN A 236 -24.43 -10.62 24.15
CA GLN A 236 -25.70 -11.30 24.22
C GLN A 236 -25.58 -12.13 25.49
N SER A 237 -26.02 -11.53 26.60
CA SER A 237 -26.24 -12.21 27.86
C SER A 237 -27.08 -13.44 27.56
N ASP A 238 -26.44 -14.60 27.62
CA ASP A 238 -27.05 -15.92 27.54
C ASP A 238 -27.87 -16.12 28.83
N ASP A 239 -28.98 -15.38 28.94
CA ASP A 239 -30.00 -15.55 29.97
C ASP A 239 -30.79 -16.81 29.63
N SER A 240 -30.18 -17.96 29.94
CA SER A 240 -30.76 -19.05 30.72
C SER A 240 -32.30 -19.10 30.75
N GLU A 241 -32.93 -19.73 29.76
CA GLU A 241 -34.27 -20.32 29.95
C GLU A 241 -34.10 -21.75 30.47
N GLU A 242 -34.15 -21.89 31.80
CA GLU A 242 -34.40 -23.17 32.48
C GLU A 242 -35.84 -23.61 32.20
N ASP A 243 -36.04 -24.47 31.21
CA ASP A 243 -37.31 -25.17 31.03
C ASP A 243 -37.40 -26.37 31.98
N ASP A 244 -38.22 -26.14 33.00
CA ASP A 244 -38.73 -27.05 34.01
C ASP A 244 -39.60 -28.16 33.38
N TYR A 245 -39.17 -29.41 33.48
CA TYR A 245 -40.00 -30.59 33.16
C TYR A 245 -40.50 -31.23 34.46
N SER A 246 -41.79 -31.02 34.76
CA SER A 246 -42.60 -31.80 35.72
C SER A 246 -43.79 -32.44 35.02
#